data_AF-A0A2V6RX31-F1
#
_entry.id   AF-A0A2V6RX31-F1
#
_cell.length_a   1.000
_cell.length_b   1.000
_cell.length_c   1.000
_cell.angle_alpha   90.00
_cell.angle_beta   90.00
_cell.angle_gamma   90.00
#
_symmetry.space_group_name_H-M   'P 1'
#
loop_
_entity.id
_entity.type
_entity.pdbx_description
1 polymer ?
#
loop_
_entity_poly.entity_id
_entity_poly.type
_entity_poly.pdbx_seq_one_letter_code
_entity_poly.pdbx_strand_id
1 'polypeptide(L)'
;MTQSLTEHIQSSRLVVVEVKRAEGRLRVRGEADVCAELSCSEETLVVTDEDAKAGLDTLHPGDIIKIEPAGGRPDRIVLLRRAWDELASPEV
;
A
#
# COMPACT_ATOMS: atom_id res chain seq x y z
N MET A 1 22.43 20.48 -6.85
CA MET A 1 22.01 19.21 -6.24
C MET A 1 20.52 19.05 -6.47
N THR A 2 20.13 18.64 -7.68
CA THR A 2 18.73 18.51 -8.06
C THR A 2 18.34 17.08 -7.71
N GLN A 3 17.87 16.86 -6.47
CA GLN A 3 17.20 15.61 -6.11
C GLN A 3 15.98 15.53 -7.00
N SER A 4 16.07 14.68 -8.01
CA SER A 4 15.12 14.65 -9.11
C SER A 4 13.75 14.32 -8.55
N LEU A 5 12.71 15.01 -9.03
CA LEU A 5 11.30 14.83 -8.67
C LEU A 5 10.86 13.34 -8.70
N THR A 6 11.57 12.52 -9.48
CA THR A 6 11.44 11.07 -9.57
C THR A 6 11.81 10.30 -8.30
N GLU A 7 12.79 10.76 -7.50
CA GLU A 7 13.17 10.11 -6.24
C GLU A 7 12.15 10.39 -5.12
N HIS A 8 11.45 11.53 -5.16
CA HIS A 8 10.31 11.77 -4.26
C HIS A 8 9.06 10.97 -4.67
N ILE A 9 8.95 10.59 -5.94
CA ILE A 9 7.90 9.69 -6.44
C ILE A 9 8.16 8.22 -6.01
N GLN A 10 9.38 7.89 -5.57
CA GLN A 10 9.72 6.64 -4.89
C GLN A 10 9.39 6.66 -3.38
N SER A 11 8.42 7.45 -2.94
CA SER A 11 7.88 7.32 -1.57
C SER A 11 7.50 5.85 -1.33
N SER A 12 8.17 5.25 -0.35
CA SER A 12 8.50 3.83 -0.22
C SER A 12 7.38 2.88 -0.65
N ARG A 13 7.71 1.96 -1.57
CA ARG A 13 6.85 0.81 -1.84
C ARG A 13 6.79 -0.05 -0.58
N LEU A 14 5.59 -0.42 -0.20
CA LEU A 14 5.30 -1.18 1.00
C LEU A 14 4.60 -2.46 0.60
N VAL A 15 5.06 -3.59 1.11
CA VAL A 15 4.40 -4.87 0.93
C VAL A 15 3.42 -5.06 2.08
N VAL A 16 2.14 -5.29 1.76
CA VAL A 16 1.14 -5.64 2.75
C VAL A 16 1.47 -7.01 3.32
N VAL A 17 1.74 -7.07 4.61
CA VAL A 17 2.01 -8.34 5.32
C VAL A 17 0.71 -8.90 5.87
N GLU A 18 -0.14 -8.04 6.42
CA GLU A 18 -1.37 -8.43 7.09
C GLU A 18 -2.38 -7.29 7.07
N VAL A 19 -3.67 -7.62 6.89
CA VAL A 19 -4.78 -6.66 6.92
C VAL A 19 -5.71 -6.99 8.08
N LYS A 20 -5.68 -6.19 9.14
CA LYS A 20 -6.54 -6.36 10.32
C LYS A 20 -7.78 -5.48 10.19
N ARG A 21 -8.71 -5.91 9.34
CA ARG A 21 -9.94 -5.15 8.99
C ARG A 21 -10.78 -4.79 10.22
N ALA A 22 -10.94 -5.74 11.15
CA ALA A 22 -11.70 -5.52 12.39
C ALA A 22 -11.10 -4.46 13.31
N GLU A 23 -9.79 -4.21 13.22
CA GLU A 23 -9.06 -3.24 14.03
C GLU A 23 -8.75 -1.94 13.28
N GLY A 24 -9.06 -1.88 11.97
CA GLY A 24 -8.64 -0.78 11.11
C GLY A 24 -7.12 -0.66 10.98
N ARG A 25 -6.38 -1.77 11.14
CA ARG A 25 -4.91 -1.76 11.11
C ARG A 25 -4.35 -2.46 9.90
N LEU A 26 -3.27 -1.92 9.37
CA LEU A 26 -2.56 -2.47 8.22
C LEU A 26 -1.09 -2.69 8.59
N ARG A 27 -0.62 -3.93 8.47
CA ARG A 27 0.79 -4.24 8.67
C ARG A 27 1.48 -4.28 7.32
N VAL A 28 2.55 -3.49 7.21
CA VAL A 28 3.32 -3.33 5.99
C VAL A 28 4.79 -3.58 6.24
N ARG A 29 5.52 -4.01 5.21
CA ARG A 29 6.97 -4.18 5.22
C ARG A 29 7.59 -3.25 4.18
N GLY A 30 8.52 -2.41 4.62
CA GLY A 30 9.30 -1.54 3.74
C GLY A 30 10.58 -2.20 3.24
N GLU A 31 11.35 -1.46 2.44
CA GLU A 31 12.63 -1.91 1.85
C GLU A 31 13.68 -2.34 2.88
N ALA A 32 13.68 -1.73 4.07
CA ALA A 32 14.61 -2.08 5.14
C ALA A 32 14.24 -3.39 5.86
N ASP A 33 13.30 -4.18 5.32
CA ASP A 33 12.76 -5.40 5.91
C ASP A 33 11.97 -5.18 7.23
N VAL A 34 11.86 -3.92 7.67
CA VAL A 34 11.15 -3.55 8.90
C VAL A 34 9.65 -3.58 8.66
N CYS A 35 8.95 -4.33 9.53
CA CYS A 35 7.50 -4.29 9.60
C CYS A 35 7.05 -3.04 10.37
N ALA A 36 6.12 -2.28 9.78
CA ALA A 36 5.40 -1.20 10.43
C ALA A 36 3.91 -1.55 10.53
N GLU A 37 3.28 -1.16 11.63
CA GLU A 37 1.82 -1.21 11.76
C GLU A 37 1.28 0.20 11.58
N LEU A 38 0.26 0.32 10.73
CA LEU A 38 -0.38 1.57 10.39
C LEU A 38 -1.83 1.52 10.84
N SER A 39 -2.25 2.56 11.54
CA SER A 39 -3.66 2.77 11.87
C SER A 39 -4.33 3.48 10.70
N CYS A 40 -5.24 2.77 10.03
CA CYS A 40 -6.09 3.31 8.98
C CYS A 40 -7.44 3.72 9.59
N SER A 41 -8.00 4.80 9.09
CA SER A 41 -9.35 5.22 9.48
C SER A 41 -10.35 4.63 8.49
N GLU A 42 -11.65 4.62 8.81
CA GLU A 42 -12.70 4.18 7.88
C GLU A 42 -12.73 5.04 6.59
N GLU A 43 -12.23 6.28 6.70
CA GLU A 43 -12.08 7.23 5.60
C GLU A 43 -10.83 7.00 4.74
N THR A 44 -9.95 6.05 5.12
CA THR A 44 -8.75 5.75 4.34
C THR A 44 -9.15 5.25 2.94
N LEU A 45 -8.73 5.96 1.91
CA LEU A 45 -9.07 5.66 0.53
C LEU A 45 -8.03 4.73 -0.09
N VAL A 46 -8.45 3.53 -0.48
CA VAL A 46 -7.63 2.61 -1.28
C VAL A 46 -7.90 2.83 -2.76
N VAL A 47 -6.90 3.30 -3.48
CA VAL A 47 -6.94 3.54 -4.92
C VAL A 47 -6.29 2.38 -5.65
N THR A 48 -7.02 1.78 -6.57
CA THR A 48 -6.56 0.72 -7.47
C THR A 48 -6.58 1.24 -8.92
N ASP A 49 -6.06 0.47 -9.87
CA ASP A 49 -6.08 0.83 -11.30
C ASP A 49 -7.51 1.00 -11.83
N GLU A 50 -8.44 0.15 -11.37
CA GLU A 50 -9.83 0.12 -11.84
C GLU A 50 -10.74 1.10 -11.07
N ASP A 51 -10.53 1.27 -9.77
CA ASP A 51 -11.46 2.01 -8.90
C ASP A 51 -10.78 2.53 -7.61
N ALA A 52 -11.40 3.53 -6.97
CA ALA A 52 -11.02 4.02 -5.65
C ALA A 52 -12.13 3.71 -4.63
N LYS A 53 -11.80 2.88 -3.63
CA LYS A 53 -12.73 2.45 -2.58
C LYS A 53 -12.26 2.89 -1.20
N ALA A 54 -13.19 3.33 -0.37
CA ALA A 54 -12.92 3.56 1.04
C ALA A 54 -12.74 2.22 1.77
N GLY A 55 -11.86 2.20 2.77
CA GLY A 55 -11.59 1.04 3.61
C GLY A 55 -10.57 0.06 3.04
N LEU A 56 -10.20 -0.94 3.86
CA LEU A 56 -9.12 -1.89 3.59
C LEU A 56 -9.60 -3.20 2.93
N ASP A 57 -10.89 -3.33 2.61
CA ASP A 57 -11.49 -4.57 2.08
C ASP A 57 -10.86 -5.01 0.76
N THR A 58 -10.38 -4.06 -0.03
CA THR A 58 -9.73 -4.34 -1.31
C THR A 58 -8.28 -4.77 -1.15
N LEU A 59 -7.62 -4.54 -0.01
CA LEU A 59 -6.23 -4.92 0.22
C LEU A 59 -6.11 -6.35 0.72
N HIS A 60 -5.02 -6.98 0.30
CA HIS A 60 -4.70 -8.33 0.70
C HIS A 60 -3.20 -8.49 0.99
N PRO A 61 -2.82 -9.49 1.80
CA PRO A 61 -1.42 -9.83 2.01
C PRO A 61 -0.69 -10.11 0.69
N GLY A 62 0.53 -9.59 0.57
CA GLY A 62 1.38 -9.64 -0.61
C GLY A 62 1.19 -8.45 -1.57
N ASP A 63 0.13 -7.66 -1.43
CA ASP A 63 -0.09 -6.48 -2.28
C ASP A 63 1.04 -5.46 -2.08
N ILE A 64 1.48 -4.83 -3.17
CA ILE A 64 2.45 -3.72 -3.12
C ILE A 64 1.67 -2.42 -3.18
N ILE A 65 1.80 -1.62 -2.14
CA ILE A 65 1.12 -0.34 -2.00
C ILE A 65 2.12 0.80 -1.83
N LYS A 66 1.65 2.01 -2.08
CA LYS A 66 2.26 3.27 -1.72
C LYS A 66 1.30 4.01 -0.81
N ILE A 67 1.84 4.69 0.19
CA ILE A 67 1.04 5.49 1.11
C ILE A 67 1.33 6.95 0.84
N GLU A 68 0.27 7.70 0.57
CA GLU A 68 0.34 9.14 0.36
C GLU A 68 -0.26 9.83 1.61
N PRO A 69 0.58 10.41 2.48
CA PRO A 69 0.08 11.12 3.66
C PRO A 69 -0.51 12.47 3.25
N ALA A 70 -1.69 12.81 3.77
CA ALA A 70 -2.27 14.14 3.69
C ALA A 70 -2.34 14.77 5.09
N GLY A 71 -1.17 15.02 5.69
CA GLY A 71 -1.10 15.75 6.97
C GLY A 71 -0.97 14.89 8.23
N GLY A 72 -0.30 13.73 8.15
CA GLY A 72 0.16 12.97 9.32
C GLY A 72 -0.55 11.64 9.57
N ARG A 73 -1.51 11.26 8.72
CA ARG A 73 -2.14 9.94 8.68
C ARG A 73 -2.16 9.39 7.24
N PRO A 74 -2.28 8.07 7.06
CA PRO A 74 -2.52 7.49 5.75
C PRO A 74 -3.98 7.75 5.32
N ASP A 75 -4.20 8.90 4.66
CA ASP A 75 -5.48 9.23 4.05
C ASP A 75 -5.70 8.48 2.74
N ARG A 76 -4.60 8.17 2.03
CA ARG A 76 -4.65 7.49 0.73
C ARG A 76 -3.62 6.38 0.62
N ILE A 77 -4.11 5.20 0.28
CA ILE A 77 -3.31 4.02 -0.04
C ILE A 77 -3.46 3.76 -1.53
N VAL A 78 -2.38 3.86 -2.28
CA VAL A 78 -2.36 3.57 -3.71
C VAL A 78 -1.82 2.16 -3.90
N LEU A 79 -2.64 1.27 -4.42
CA LEU A 79 -2.21 -0.06 -4.82
C LEU A 79 -1.42 0.04 -6.13
N LEU A 80 -0.17 -0.41 -6.07
CA LEU A 80 0.72 -0.44 -7.22
C LEU A 80 0.74 -1.80 -7.92
N ARG A 81 0.61 -2.89 -7.14
CA ARG A 81 0.64 -4.26 -7.67
C ARG A 81 -0.14 -5.21 -6.78
N ARG A 82 -0.85 -6.16 -7.39
CA ARG A 82 -1.56 -7.22 -6.69
C ARG A 82 -0.67 -8.43 -6.44
N ALA A 83 -0.84 -9.07 -5.29
CA ALA A 83 -0.11 -10.30 -4.95
C ALA A 83 -0.40 -11.45 -5.94
N TRP A 84 -1.66 -11.62 -6.36
CA TRP A 84 -2.11 -12.71 -7.24
C TRP A 84 -1.76 -12.49 -8.72
N ASP A 85 -1.29 -11.31 -9.10
CA ASP A 85 -0.84 -11.05 -10.47
C ASP A 85 0.43 -11.87 -10.80
N GLU A 86 1.20 -12.30 -9.79
CA GLU A 86 2.40 -13.14 -9.97
C GLU A 86 2.10 -14.62 -10.19
N LEU A 87 0.90 -15.12 -9.85
CA LEU A 87 0.52 -16.51 -10.09
C LEU A 87 0.03 -16.76 -11.53
N ALA A 88 -0.17 -15.71 -12.32
CA ALA A 88 -0.62 -15.78 -13.71
C ALA A 88 0.51 -15.63 -14.73
N SER A 89 1.77 -15.61 -14.30
CA SER A 89 2.92 -15.73 -15.21
C SER A 89 3.46 -17.17 -15.15
N PRO A 90 2.88 -18.13 -15.89
CA PRO A 90 3.63 -19.34 -16.19
C PRO A 90 4.81 -18.88 -17.03
N GLU A 91 6.03 -19.01 -16.49
CA GLU A 91 7.19 -19.14 -17.36
C GLU A 91 6.96 -20.40 -18.20
N VAL A 92 6.41 -20.21 -19.41
CA VAL A 92 6.32 -21.23 -20.46
C VAL A 92 7.54 -21.18 -21.36
#